data_AF-K0J5Q8-F1
#
_entry.id   AF-K0J5Q8-F1
#
_cell.length_a   1.000
_cell.length_b   1.000
_cell.length_c   1.000
_cell.angle_alpha   90.00
_cell.angle_beta   90.00
_cell.angle_gamma   90.00
#
_symmetry.space_group_name_H-M   'P 1'
#
loop_
_entity.id
_entity.type
_entity.pdbx_description
1 polymer ?
#
loop_
_entity_poly.entity_id
_entity_poly.type
_entity_poly.pdbx_seq_one_letter_code
_entity_poly.pdbx_strand_id
1 'polypeptide(L)'
;MYPQFITYLLQFIKFQEKIIYTLLGILLGKSVAKAPFDEPVNKPYRKLQVDDMPVIETLEKLDYKKLIHDYKVEHGKVLKPITRRKNSVVTVPETLTCPKCSAPSEYLYANNGNSGQYKCKVCACLFSQQNRFLKEAIIKCPHCLKTLERIKERRDFYVYKCKNNNCSFYKKNLRKMTKEEKQQFKNDP
;
A
#
# COMPACT_ATOMS: atom_id res chain seq x y z
N MET A 1 -9.33 -10.94 -81.23
CA MET A 1 -9.34 -11.16 -79.76
C MET A 1 -7.99 -10.85 -79.10
N TYR A 2 -6.86 -11.31 -79.66
CA TYR A 2 -5.51 -11.02 -79.13
C TYR A 2 -5.10 -9.53 -78.97
N PRO A 3 -5.43 -8.60 -79.88
CA PRO A 3 -5.00 -7.20 -79.76
C PRO A 3 -5.65 -6.49 -78.57
N GLN A 4 -6.94 -6.77 -78.34
CA GLN A 4 -7.72 -6.21 -77.23
C GLN A 4 -7.18 -6.68 -75.87
N PHE A 5 -6.76 -7.95 -75.80
CA PHE A 5 -6.13 -8.51 -74.61
C PHE A 5 -4.77 -7.86 -74.32
N ILE A 6 -3.94 -7.66 -75.35
CA ILE A 6 -2.65 -6.96 -75.22
C ILE A 6 -2.87 -5.51 -74.77
N THR A 7 -3.84 -4.79 -75.34
CA THR A 7 -4.14 -3.41 -74.91
C THR A 7 -4.62 -3.34 -73.46
N TYR A 8 -5.42 -4.32 -73.02
CA TYR A 8 -5.88 -4.41 -71.64
C TYR A 8 -4.71 -4.62 -70.66
N LEU A 9 -3.80 -5.56 -70.99
CA LEU A 9 -2.60 -5.80 -70.18
C LEU A 9 -1.70 -4.55 -70.10
N LEU A 10 -1.52 -3.83 -71.21
CA LEU A 10 -0.75 -2.58 -71.22
C LEU A 10 -1.39 -1.48 -70.37
N GLN A 11 -2.73 -1.38 -70.37
CA GLN A 11 -3.44 -0.45 -69.48
C GLN A 11 -3.27 -0.84 -68.02
N PHE A 12 -3.31 -2.14 -67.71
CA PHE A 12 -3.12 -2.65 -66.36
C PHE A 12 -1.69 -2.39 -65.85
N ILE A 13 -0.66 -2.61 -66.67
CA ILE A 13 0.73 -2.31 -66.33
C ILE A 13 0.91 -0.81 -66.03
N LYS A 14 0.37 0.08 -66.87
CA LYS A 14 0.42 1.54 -66.64
C LYS A 14 -0.31 1.96 -65.36
N PHE A 15 -1.39 1.27 -65.01
CA PHE A 15 -2.10 1.52 -63.75
C PHE A 15 -1.29 1.08 -62.54
N GLN A 16 -0.70 -0.12 -62.60
CA GLN A 16 0.19 -0.62 -61.55
C GLN A 16 1.41 0.29 -61.34
N GLU A 17 2.01 0.79 -62.42
CA GLU A 17 3.12 1.73 -62.38
C GLU A 17 2.74 3.02 -61.61
N LYS A 18 1.56 3.59 -61.86
CA LYS A 18 1.06 4.74 -61.12
C LYS A 18 0.88 4.46 -59.62
N ILE A 19 0.39 3.27 -59.26
CA ILE A 19 0.26 2.86 -57.86
C ILE A 19 1.64 2.78 -57.21
N ILE A 20 2.62 2.16 -57.88
CA ILE A 20 3.99 2.03 -57.37
C ILE A 20 4.62 3.40 -57.10
N TYR A 21 4.54 4.34 -58.05
CA TYR A 21 5.07 5.70 -57.84
C TYR A 21 4.38 6.43 -56.69
N THR A 22 3.07 6.26 -56.54
CA THR A 22 2.31 6.87 -55.45
C THR A 22 2.76 6.32 -54.09
N LEU A 23 2.91 4.99 -53.97
CA LEU A 23 3.38 4.34 -52.75
C LEU A 23 4.81 4.73 -52.40
N LEU A 24 5.70 4.82 -53.39
CA LEU A 24 7.07 5.31 -53.21
C LEU A 24 7.10 6.75 -52.69
N GLY A 25 6.27 7.63 -53.25
CA GLY A 25 6.13 9.01 -52.77
C GLY A 25 5.66 9.10 -51.32
N ILE A 26 4.69 8.27 -50.92
CA ILE A 26 4.19 8.21 -49.53
C ILE A 26 5.27 7.71 -48.57
N LEU A 27 6.02 6.66 -48.95
CA LEU A 27 7.10 6.10 -48.13
C LEU A 27 8.23 7.11 -47.91
N LEU A 28 8.70 7.72 -48.99
CA LEU A 28 9.79 8.71 -48.95
C LEU A 28 9.33 9.99 -48.21
N GLY A 29 8.14 10.51 -48.52
CA GLY A 29 7.60 11.71 -47.87
C GLY A 29 7.46 11.57 -46.35
N LYS A 30 6.99 10.42 -45.85
CA LYS A 30 6.88 10.17 -44.40
C LYS A 30 8.24 10.02 -43.70
N SER A 31 9.28 9.58 -44.41
CA SER A 31 10.62 9.44 -43.85
C SER A 31 11.38 10.76 -43.79
N VAL A 32 11.16 11.64 -44.78
CA VAL A 32 11.82 12.95 -44.89
C VAL A 32 11.11 14.03 -44.05
N ALA A 33 9.79 13.90 -43.82
CA ALA A 33 9.02 14.83 -43.00
C ALA A 33 9.11 14.57 -41.49
N LYS A 34 9.95 13.62 -41.03
CA LYS A 34 10.24 13.52 -39.60
C LYS A 34 11.04 14.75 -39.20
N ALA A 35 10.49 15.55 -38.29
CA ALA A 35 11.26 16.56 -37.60
C ALA A 35 12.58 15.95 -37.09
N PRO A 36 13.69 16.72 -37.05
CA PRO A 36 14.91 16.24 -36.41
C PRO A 36 14.53 15.65 -35.06
N PHE A 37 15.07 14.45 -34.73
CA PHE A 37 14.82 13.79 -33.46
C PHE A 37 14.81 14.84 -32.35
N ASP A 38 13.78 14.83 -31.50
CA ASP A 38 13.75 15.68 -30.31
C ASP A 38 15.12 15.60 -29.65
N GLU A 39 15.78 16.75 -29.46
CA GLU A 39 17.06 16.78 -28.75
C GLU A 39 16.86 15.99 -27.44
N PRO A 40 17.76 15.04 -27.13
CA PRO A 40 17.58 14.19 -25.97
C PRO A 40 17.45 15.08 -24.73
N VAL A 41 16.24 15.15 -24.17
CA VAL A 41 15.99 16.00 -23.02
C VAL A 41 16.76 15.40 -21.86
N ASN A 42 17.80 16.12 -21.40
CA ASN A 42 18.55 15.73 -20.21
C ASN A 42 17.65 15.93 -18.98
N LYS A 43 16.87 14.90 -18.66
CA LYS A 43 16.09 14.80 -17.42
C LYS A 43 16.90 13.93 -16.46
N PRO A 44 17.73 14.52 -15.57
CA PRO A 44 18.50 13.73 -14.62
C PRO A 44 17.54 12.94 -13.73
N TYR A 45 17.64 11.61 -13.78
CA TYR A 45 16.89 10.76 -12.88
C TYR A 45 17.34 11.01 -11.44
N ARG A 46 16.39 10.97 -10.51
CA ARG A 46 16.74 10.98 -9.10
C ARG A 46 17.56 9.73 -8.79
N LYS A 47 18.75 9.90 -8.22
CA LYS A 47 19.59 8.78 -7.78
C LYS A 47 18.81 7.90 -6.81
N LEU A 48 18.94 6.59 -6.96
CA LEU A 48 18.35 5.63 -6.03
C LEU A 48 18.88 5.94 -4.62
N GLN A 49 17.96 6.18 -3.70
CA GLN A 49 18.25 6.38 -2.29
C GLN A 49 17.57 5.26 -1.51
N VAL A 50 18.33 4.59 -0.66
CA VAL A 50 17.80 3.58 0.27
C VAL A 50 17.36 4.30 1.53
N ASP A 51 16.15 4.00 2.00
CA ASP A 51 15.63 4.54 3.25
C ASP A 51 16.28 3.83 4.45
N ASP A 52 16.45 4.57 5.55
CA ASP A 52 16.93 4.00 6.80
C ASP A 52 15.92 2.99 7.35
N MET A 53 16.44 1.92 7.96
CA MET A 53 15.63 0.82 8.46
C MET A 53 14.66 1.30 9.56
N PRO A 54 13.35 1.00 9.48
CA PRO A 54 12.41 1.43 10.51
C PRO A 54 12.68 0.75 11.85
N VAL A 55 12.29 1.43 12.93
CA VAL A 55 12.34 0.86 14.27
C VAL A 55 11.10 -0.01 14.47
N ILE A 56 11.29 -1.30 14.68
CA ILE A 56 10.21 -2.24 14.96
C ILE A 56 10.01 -2.27 16.48
N GLU A 57 8.92 -1.67 16.95
CA GLU A 57 8.51 -1.75 18.34
C GLU A 57 7.54 -2.92 18.50
N THR A 58 7.97 -3.94 19.22
CA THR A 58 7.09 -5.03 19.64
C THR A 58 6.27 -4.57 20.83
N LEU A 59 4.95 -4.72 20.76
CA LEU A 59 4.10 -4.44 21.91
C LEU A 59 4.35 -5.47 23.00
N GLU A 60 4.42 -5.00 24.24
CA GLU A 60 4.58 -5.87 25.40
C GLU A 60 3.41 -6.85 25.48
N LYS A 61 3.74 -8.14 25.39
CA LYS A 61 2.78 -9.22 25.65
C LYS A 61 2.69 -9.44 27.14
N LEU A 62 1.50 -9.23 27.68
CA LEU A 62 1.18 -9.55 29.06
C LEU A 62 0.88 -11.05 29.19
N ASP A 63 0.93 -11.57 30.41
CA ASP A 63 0.49 -12.93 30.72
C ASP A 63 -0.84 -12.87 31.47
N TYR A 64 -1.91 -13.40 30.88
CA TYR A 64 -3.22 -13.39 31.52
C TYR A 64 -3.23 -14.16 32.86
N LYS A 65 -2.41 -15.19 33.03
CA LYS A 65 -2.36 -15.96 34.28
C LYS A 65 -1.82 -15.12 35.42
N LYS A 66 -0.77 -14.33 35.14
CA LYS A 66 -0.21 -13.37 36.10
C LYS A 66 -1.25 -12.30 36.44
N LEU A 67 -1.89 -11.71 35.44
CA LEU A 67 -2.92 -10.70 35.66
C LEU A 67 -4.11 -11.21 36.50
N ILE A 68 -4.53 -12.47 36.31
CA ILE A 68 -5.58 -13.09 37.14
C ILE A 68 -5.08 -13.32 38.58
N HIS A 69 -3.82 -13.72 38.75
CA HIS A 69 -3.21 -13.89 40.06
C HIS A 69 -3.12 -12.55 40.81
N ASP A 70 -2.60 -11.51 40.16
CA ASP A 70 -2.47 -10.16 40.71
C ASP A 70 -3.84 -9.61 41.13
N TYR A 71 -4.85 -9.78 40.28
CA TYR A 71 -6.25 -9.42 40.60
C TYR A 71 -6.76 -10.17 41.85
N LYS A 72 -6.43 -11.45 42.00
CA LYS A 72 -6.83 -12.24 43.17
C LYS A 72 -6.18 -11.73 44.45
N VAL A 73 -4.89 -11.38 44.40
CA VAL A 73 -4.14 -10.83 45.54
C VAL A 73 -4.72 -9.48 45.95
N GLU A 74 -5.00 -8.61 44.98
CA GLU A 74 -5.51 -7.27 45.24
C GLU A 74 -6.97 -7.25 45.73
N HIS A 75 -7.84 -8.10 45.17
CA HIS A 75 -9.29 -8.04 45.42
C HIS A 75 -9.82 -9.18 46.33
N GLY A 76 -8.96 -10.11 46.74
CA GLY A 76 -9.32 -11.28 47.55
C GLY A 76 -10.19 -12.32 46.83
N LYS A 77 -10.43 -12.17 45.52
CA LYS A 77 -11.31 -13.06 44.73
C LYS A 77 -10.77 -13.33 43.35
N VAL A 78 -11.01 -14.54 42.84
CA VAL A 78 -10.57 -14.94 41.49
C VAL A 78 -11.43 -14.26 40.43
N LEU A 79 -10.78 -13.72 39.39
CA LEU A 79 -11.48 -13.18 38.22
C LEU A 79 -12.14 -14.33 37.43
N LYS A 80 -13.46 -14.44 37.56
CA LYS A 80 -14.23 -15.48 36.87
C LYS A 80 -14.32 -15.24 35.36
N PRO A 81 -14.40 -16.31 34.53
CA PRO A 81 -14.76 -16.21 33.12
C PRO A 81 -16.11 -15.51 32.88
N ILE A 82 -16.41 -15.21 31.62
CA ILE A 82 -17.66 -14.55 31.24
C ILE A 82 -18.76 -15.59 31.06
N THR A 83 -19.84 -15.46 31.82
CA THR A 83 -21.05 -16.26 31.60
C THR A 83 -21.86 -15.66 30.44
N ARG A 84 -22.02 -16.43 29.35
CA ARG A 84 -22.81 -16.02 28.18
C ARG A 84 -24.28 -16.42 28.35
N ARG A 85 -25.19 -15.57 27.87
CA ARG A 85 -26.64 -15.90 27.82
C ARG A 85 -26.88 -16.92 26.71
N LYS A 86 -27.73 -17.92 26.96
CA LYS A 86 -28.05 -18.99 25.99
C LYS A 86 -28.57 -18.46 24.64
N ASN A 87 -29.31 -17.34 24.65
CA ASN A 87 -29.91 -16.75 23.45
C ASN A 87 -29.08 -15.59 22.87
N SER A 88 -27.75 -15.60 23.07
CA SER A 88 -26.91 -14.54 22.52
C SER A 88 -26.77 -14.69 21.00
N VAL A 89 -27.12 -13.64 20.26
CA VAL A 89 -26.99 -13.58 18.80
C VAL A 89 -25.52 -13.60 18.35
N VAL A 90 -24.61 -13.13 19.21
CA VAL A 90 -23.20 -12.94 18.86
C VAL A 90 -22.34 -13.92 19.65
N THR A 91 -21.67 -14.81 18.94
CA THR A 91 -20.75 -15.78 19.51
C THR A 91 -19.30 -15.33 19.33
N VAL A 92 -18.50 -15.53 20.39
CA VAL A 92 -17.05 -15.34 20.31
C VAL A 92 -16.44 -16.68 19.89
N PRO A 93 -15.63 -16.73 18.83
CA PRO A 93 -14.98 -17.97 18.41
C PRO A 93 -14.12 -18.57 19.53
N GLU A 94 -14.19 -19.89 19.73
CA GLU A 94 -13.48 -20.57 20.81
C GLU A 94 -11.96 -20.45 20.69
N THR A 95 -11.44 -20.43 19.46
CA THR A 95 -10.02 -20.28 19.13
C THR A 95 -9.50 -18.84 19.28
N LEU A 96 -10.36 -17.88 19.60
CA LEU A 96 -9.98 -16.48 19.74
C LEU A 96 -9.25 -16.24 21.07
N THR A 97 -8.09 -15.59 21.00
CA THR A 97 -7.36 -15.14 22.20
C THR A 97 -7.07 -13.64 22.14
N CYS A 98 -6.91 -13.02 23.31
CA CYS A 98 -6.54 -11.62 23.38
C CYS A 98 -5.15 -11.39 22.78
N PRO A 99 -4.95 -10.44 21.84
CA PRO A 99 -3.63 -10.17 21.27
C PRO A 99 -2.64 -9.56 22.27
N LYS A 100 -3.12 -8.98 23.38
CA LYS A 100 -2.26 -8.31 24.37
C LYS A 100 -1.81 -9.24 25.50
N CYS A 101 -2.72 -10.03 26.07
CA CYS A 101 -2.42 -10.89 27.22
C CYS A 101 -2.57 -12.39 26.97
N SER A 102 -2.95 -12.79 25.76
CA SER A 102 -3.24 -14.18 25.39
C SER A 102 -4.38 -14.85 26.17
N ALA A 103 -5.24 -14.07 26.84
CA ALA A 103 -6.42 -14.61 27.53
C ALA A 103 -7.34 -15.36 26.53
N PRO A 104 -7.88 -16.53 26.92
CA PRO A 104 -8.71 -17.34 26.04
C PRO A 104 -10.09 -16.72 25.81
N SER A 105 -10.84 -17.29 24.87
CA SER A 105 -12.16 -16.80 24.43
C SER A 105 -13.16 -16.64 25.57
N GLU A 106 -13.06 -17.44 26.63
CA GLU A 106 -13.89 -17.36 27.84
C GLU A 106 -13.80 -16.02 28.59
N TYR A 107 -12.71 -15.27 28.41
CA TYR A 107 -12.49 -13.95 29.01
C TYR A 107 -12.72 -12.79 28.03
N LEU A 108 -13.30 -13.07 26.86
CA LEU A 108 -13.57 -12.06 25.83
C LEU A 108 -15.08 -11.77 25.72
N TYR A 109 -15.40 -10.48 25.79
CA TYR A 109 -16.73 -9.96 25.45
C TYR A 109 -16.80 -9.70 23.94
N ALA A 110 -17.94 -10.02 23.32
CA ALA A 110 -18.34 -9.43 22.06
C ALA A 110 -18.76 -7.98 22.32
N ASN A 111 -17.94 -7.03 21.90
CA ASN A 111 -18.20 -5.60 22.03
C ASN A 111 -18.95 -5.11 20.80
N ASN A 112 -19.96 -4.25 20.98
CA ASN A 112 -20.80 -3.72 19.90
C ASN A 112 -21.60 -4.78 19.11
N GLY A 113 -21.93 -5.92 19.73
CA GLY A 113 -22.79 -6.94 19.09
C GLY A 113 -22.20 -7.46 17.77
N ASN A 114 -22.95 -7.33 16.66
CA ASN A 114 -22.58 -7.84 15.34
C ASN A 114 -21.45 -7.05 14.64
N SER A 115 -20.96 -5.95 15.23
CA SER A 115 -19.91 -5.13 14.61
C SER A 115 -18.49 -5.70 14.73
N GLY A 116 -18.31 -6.91 15.26
CA GLY A 116 -17.05 -7.67 15.18
C GLY A 116 -15.90 -7.17 16.05
N GLN A 117 -16.18 -6.33 17.07
CA GLN A 117 -15.18 -5.91 18.05
C GLN A 117 -15.24 -6.80 19.29
N TYR A 118 -14.11 -7.01 19.95
CA TYR A 118 -13.97 -7.79 21.17
C TYR A 118 -13.27 -6.97 22.26
N LYS A 119 -13.69 -7.18 23.52
CA LYS A 119 -13.08 -6.57 24.71
C LYS A 119 -12.58 -7.65 25.66
N CYS A 120 -11.31 -7.62 26.00
CA CYS A 120 -10.74 -8.53 26.99
C CYS A 120 -11.14 -8.11 28.41
N LYS A 121 -11.70 -9.02 29.20
CA LYS A 121 -12.02 -8.80 30.62
C LYS A 121 -10.76 -8.66 31.49
N VAL A 122 -9.67 -9.34 31.13
CA VAL A 122 -8.44 -9.39 31.93
C VAL A 122 -7.61 -8.11 31.79
N CYS A 123 -7.33 -7.67 30.57
CA CYS A 123 -6.45 -6.53 30.31
C CYS A 123 -7.14 -5.31 29.67
N ALA A 124 -8.48 -5.32 29.59
CA ALA A 124 -9.31 -4.29 28.95
C ALA A 124 -9.02 -4.01 27.45
N CYS A 125 -8.16 -4.79 26.80
CA CYS A 125 -7.77 -4.59 25.41
C CYS A 125 -8.98 -4.74 24.45
N LEU A 126 -9.19 -3.72 23.61
CA LEU A 126 -10.18 -3.70 22.53
C LEU A 126 -9.54 -4.10 21.20
N PHE A 127 -10.08 -5.08 20.48
CA PHE A 127 -9.54 -5.54 19.19
C PHE A 127 -10.63 -6.12 18.29
N SER A 128 -10.34 -6.30 17.00
CA SER A 128 -11.18 -7.04 16.05
C SER A 128 -10.34 -8.15 15.40
N GLN A 129 -10.94 -9.04 14.61
CA GLN A 129 -10.18 -10.05 13.86
C GLN A 129 -9.16 -9.39 12.91
N GLN A 130 -9.55 -8.31 12.24
CA GLN A 130 -8.69 -7.58 11.30
C GLN A 130 -7.54 -6.87 12.01
N ASN A 131 -7.80 -6.31 13.19
CA ASN A 131 -6.82 -5.49 13.92
C ASN A 131 -6.00 -6.30 14.94
N ARG A 132 -6.19 -7.62 15.02
CA ARG A 132 -5.51 -8.48 15.99
C ARG A 132 -3.99 -8.48 15.77
N PHE A 133 -3.56 -8.60 14.52
CA PHE A 133 -2.14 -8.64 14.13
C PHE A 133 -1.49 -7.25 14.04
N LEU A 134 -2.29 -6.19 13.85
CA LEU A 134 -1.78 -4.81 13.90
C LEU A 134 -1.18 -4.43 15.26
N LYS A 135 -1.41 -5.26 16.29
CA LYS A 135 -0.88 -5.09 17.64
C LYS A 135 0.36 -5.93 17.92
N GLU A 136 0.95 -6.59 16.93
CA GLU A 136 2.14 -7.42 17.14
C GLU A 136 3.43 -6.63 16.92
N ALA A 137 3.45 -5.71 15.95
CA ALA A 137 4.59 -4.86 15.67
C ALA A 137 4.15 -3.48 15.18
N ILE A 138 4.66 -2.43 15.83
CA ILE A 138 4.50 -1.04 15.41
C ILE A 138 5.75 -0.63 14.66
N ILE A 139 5.58 -0.25 13.39
CA ILE A 139 6.67 0.24 12.55
C ILE A 139 6.83 1.74 12.80
N LYS A 140 7.98 2.16 13.35
CA LYS A 140 8.29 3.57 13.69
C LYS A 140 9.33 4.16 12.74
N CYS A 141 9.19 5.46 12.50
CA CYS A 141 10.15 6.25 11.73
C CYS A 141 11.50 6.29 12.45
N PRO A 142 12.63 5.98 11.79
CA PRO A 142 13.95 5.97 12.44
C PRO A 142 14.42 7.37 12.86
N HIS A 143 13.81 8.42 12.32
CA HIS A 143 14.25 9.80 12.56
C HIS A 143 13.45 10.56 13.62
N CYS A 144 12.19 10.19 13.84
CA CYS A 144 11.31 10.88 14.79
C CYS A 144 10.51 9.94 15.70
N LEU A 145 10.68 8.63 15.55
CA LEU A 145 10.05 7.57 16.33
C LEU A 145 8.51 7.59 16.34
N LYS A 146 7.90 8.41 15.48
CA LYS A 146 6.46 8.38 15.22
C LYS A 146 6.13 7.18 14.34
N THR A 147 4.95 6.59 14.57
CA THR A 147 4.43 5.47 13.79
C THR A 147 4.38 5.80 12.30
N LEU A 148 4.83 4.88 11.46
CA LEU A 148 4.69 4.96 10.02
C LEU A 148 3.31 4.46 9.61
N GLU A 149 2.68 5.19 8.68
CA GLU A 149 1.37 4.83 8.15
C GLU A 149 1.51 4.10 6.82
N ARG A 150 0.75 3.02 6.64
CA ARG A 150 0.64 2.33 5.36
C ARG A 150 -0.17 3.20 4.39
N ILE A 151 0.48 3.74 3.37
CA ILE A 151 -0.15 4.66 2.41
C ILE A 151 -0.49 4.00 1.07
N LYS A 152 0.22 2.94 0.69
CA LYS A 152 -0.03 2.22 -0.57
C LYS A 152 0.21 0.73 -0.37
N GLU A 153 -0.56 -0.04 -1.11
CA GLU A 153 -0.43 -1.48 -1.24
C GLU A 153 -0.03 -1.78 -2.69
N ARG A 154 1.08 -2.51 -2.86
CA ARG A 154 1.55 -3.02 -4.14
C ARG A 154 1.45 -4.53 -4.11
N ARG A 155 1.59 -5.16 -5.29
CA ARG A 155 1.51 -6.62 -5.44
C ARG A 155 2.44 -7.36 -4.47
N ASP A 156 3.67 -6.88 -4.33
CA ASP A 156 4.73 -7.59 -3.60
C ASP A 156 5.16 -6.91 -2.29
N PHE A 157 4.69 -5.68 -2.02
CA PHE A 157 5.10 -4.93 -0.82
C PHE A 157 4.13 -3.81 -0.43
N TYR A 158 4.25 -3.38 0.82
CA TYR A 158 3.53 -2.22 1.37
C TYR A 158 4.43 -0.99 1.42
N VAL A 159 3.87 0.18 1.11
CA VAL A 159 4.57 1.46 1.24
C VAL A 159 4.13 2.15 2.52
N TYR A 160 5.09 2.43 3.38
CA TYR A 160 4.90 3.14 4.64
C TYR A 160 5.45 4.57 4.55
N LYS A 161 4.75 5.56 5.11
CA LYS A 161 5.17 6.97 5.13
C LYS A 161 5.05 7.56 6.53
N CYS A 162 6.06 8.34 6.92
CA CYS A 162 6.00 9.19 8.10
C CYS A 162 5.14 10.42 7.79
N LYS A 163 3.96 10.55 8.43
CA LYS A 163 3.08 11.73 8.30
C LYS A 163 3.48 12.92 9.18
N ASN A 164 4.49 12.76 10.03
CA ASN A 164 4.93 13.84 10.91
C ASN A 164 5.69 14.91 10.11
N ASN A 165 5.03 16.04 9.82
CA ASN A 165 5.65 17.20 9.16
C ASN A 165 6.79 17.83 10.00
N ASN A 166 6.86 17.52 11.30
CA ASN A 166 7.95 17.94 12.17
C ASN A 166 9.16 16.99 12.16
N CYS A 167 9.12 15.90 11.39
CA CYS A 167 10.23 14.96 11.27
C CYS A 167 11.52 15.63 10.79
N SER A 168 12.63 15.35 11.48
CA SER A 168 13.95 15.92 11.19
C SER A 168 14.42 15.58 9.77
N PHE A 169 14.23 14.34 9.31
CA PHE A 169 14.54 13.91 7.94
C PHE A 169 13.71 14.65 6.89
N TYR A 170 12.41 14.79 7.13
CA TYR A 170 11.52 15.51 6.22
C TYR A 170 11.92 16.99 6.09
N LYS A 171 12.13 17.68 7.23
CA LYS A 171 12.58 19.07 7.25
C LYS A 171 13.94 19.26 6.59
N LYS A 172 14.89 18.34 6.81
CA LYS A 172 16.21 18.35 6.18
C LYS A 172 16.10 18.25 4.66
N ASN A 173 15.26 17.35 4.15
CA ASN A 173 15.06 17.18 2.71
C ASN A 173 14.32 18.36 2.07
N LEU A 174 13.31 18.94 2.73
CA LEU A 174 12.66 20.17 2.27
C LEU A 174 13.64 21.34 2.13
N ARG A 175 14.60 21.46 3.06
CA ARG A 175 15.63 22.52 3.01
C ARG A 175 16.62 22.32 1.87
N LYS A 176 16.95 21.07 1.54
CA LYS A 176 17.88 20.70 0.46
C LYS A 176 17.33 20.94 -0.95
N MET A 177 16.01 21.07 -1.10
CA MET A 177 15.39 21.27 -2.41
C MET A 177 15.86 22.57 -3.08
N THR A 178 16.09 22.51 -4.38
CA THR A 178 16.33 23.69 -5.23
C THR A 178 15.08 24.57 -5.31
N LYS A 179 15.21 25.78 -5.88
CA LYS A 179 14.06 26.69 -6.06
C LYS A 179 13.00 26.06 -6.98
N GLU A 180 13.45 25.41 -8.05
CA GLU A 180 12.58 24.72 -9.02
C GLU A 180 11.86 23.53 -8.36
N GLU A 181 12.58 22.68 -7.62
CA GLU A 181 11.99 21.54 -6.90
C GLU A 181 10.94 22.01 -5.87
N LYS A 182 11.21 23.12 -5.15
CA LYS A 182 10.24 23.69 -4.21
C LYS A 182 8.98 24.18 -4.91
N GLN A 183 9.11 24.76 -6.10
CA GLN A 183 7.95 25.23 -6.86
C GLN A 183 7.12 24.06 -7.37
N GLN A 184 7.78 23.01 -7.87
CA GLN A 184 7.11 21.77 -8.29
C GLN A 184 6.41 21.09 -7.11
N PHE A 185 7.08 20.99 -5.96
CA PHE A 185 6.50 20.40 -4.74
C PHE A 185 5.25 21.14 -4.24
N LYS A 186 5.15 22.45 -4.45
CA LYS A 186 3.92 23.20 -4.11
C LYS A 186 2.73 22.82 -5.00
N ASN A 187 3.01 22.46 -6.24
CA ASN A 187 1.98 22.07 -7.21
C ASN A 187 1.59 20.58 -7.05
N ASP A 188 2.55 19.73 -6.66
CA ASP A 188 2.37 18.28 -6.46
C ASP A 188 3.15 17.76 -5.23
N PRO A 189 2.58 17.87 -4.01
CA PRO A 189 3.24 17.54 -2.74
C PRO A 189 3.22 16.06 -2.30
#